data_AF-A0A9I9CLA4-F1
#
_entry.id   AF-A0A9I9CLA4-F1
#
_cell.length_a   1.000
_cell.length_b   1.000
_cell.length_c   1.000
_cell.angle_alpha   90.00
_cell.angle_beta   90.00
_cell.angle_gamma   90.00
#
_symmetry.space_group_name_H-M   'P 1'
#
loop_
_entity.id
_entity.type
_entity.pdbx_description
1 polymer ?
#
loop_
_entity_poly.entity_id
_entity_poly.type
_entity_poly.pdbx_seq_one_letter_code
_entity_poly.pdbx_strand_id
1 'polypeptide(L)'
;MKDTIAGIAQNNPSILNLTLVQAYGTVIDSLAVHGIMVVSDNHISQPRWCCDNNDGNGFFGDRYFDPQEWLQGISLAAQSLKSKSQVVAMSLRNELRGPNQNVETWFQYMSQGAKLIHQINPNALVVVSGLSYDTDLSFLKNRSMGFNLDNKLVFEAHLYSFTNNMGDFWTSKPLNTFCACVNQGFED
;
A
#
# COMPACT_ATOMS: atom_id res chain seq x y z
N MET A 1 23.81 -0.01 -13.08
CA MET A 1 24.30 0.16 -11.68
C MET A 1 25.48 1.11 -11.55
N LYS A 2 26.55 1.03 -12.38
CA LYS A 2 27.71 1.96 -12.27
C LYS A 2 27.29 3.43 -12.34
N ASP A 3 26.41 3.77 -13.28
CA ASP A 3 25.93 5.15 -13.44
C ASP A 3 25.05 5.61 -12.27
N THR A 4 24.25 4.70 -11.69
CA THR A 4 23.42 4.98 -10.51
C THR A 4 24.28 5.28 -9.28
N ILE A 5 25.31 4.46 -9.02
CA ILE A 5 26.22 4.67 -7.88
C ILE A 5 27.00 5.98 -8.06
N ALA A 6 27.46 6.28 -9.28
CA ALA A 6 28.12 7.55 -9.57
C ALA A 6 27.20 8.75 -9.30
N GLY A 7 25.94 8.68 -9.72
CA GLY A 7 24.94 9.72 -9.44
C GLY A 7 24.68 9.91 -7.94
N ILE A 8 24.59 8.82 -7.17
CA ILE A 8 24.44 8.89 -5.72
C ILE A 8 25.71 9.46 -5.08
N ALA A 9 26.90 9.03 -5.48
CA ALA A 9 28.16 9.54 -4.95
C ALA A 9 28.31 11.06 -5.16
N GLN A 10 27.84 11.55 -6.31
CA GLN A 10 27.92 12.97 -6.64
C GLN A 10 26.94 13.82 -5.84
N ASN A 11 25.70 13.36 -5.64
CA ASN A 11 24.62 14.19 -5.11
C ASN A 11 24.28 13.89 -3.64
N ASN A 12 24.45 12.64 -3.20
CA ASN A 12 24.06 12.15 -1.87
C ASN A 12 25.09 11.13 -1.34
N PRO A 13 26.38 11.50 -1.23
CA PRO A 13 27.46 10.55 -0.92
C PRO A 13 27.27 9.82 0.42
N SER A 14 26.59 10.45 1.38
CA SER A 14 26.34 9.86 2.70
C SER A 14 25.50 8.60 2.65
N ILE A 15 24.60 8.43 1.66
CA ILE A 15 23.72 7.24 1.63
C ILE A 15 24.47 5.97 1.19
N LEU A 16 25.64 6.09 0.54
CA LEU A 16 26.42 4.93 0.08
C LEU A 16 26.91 4.04 1.21
N ASN A 17 27.02 4.59 2.42
CA ASN A 17 27.47 3.85 3.61
C ASN A 17 26.31 3.33 4.47
N LEU A 18 25.07 3.49 4.00
CA LEU A 18 23.87 3.10 4.73
C LEU A 18 23.33 1.74 4.26
N THR A 19 22.69 1.02 5.17
CA THR A 19 21.82 -0.09 4.77
C THR A 19 20.58 0.46 4.04
N LEU A 20 19.87 -0.39 3.28
CA LEU A 20 18.64 0.02 2.58
C LEU A 20 17.60 0.65 3.52
N VAL A 21 17.43 0.08 4.73
CA VAL A 21 16.48 0.60 5.74
C VAL A 21 16.92 1.97 6.26
N GLN A 22 18.23 2.17 6.48
CA GLN A 22 18.76 3.47 6.89
C GLN A 22 18.64 4.52 5.79
N ALA A 23 18.89 4.13 4.53
CA ALA A 23 18.71 5.01 3.39
C ALA A 23 17.24 5.42 3.24
N TYR A 24 16.29 4.49 3.37
CA TYR A 24 14.85 4.78 3.39
C TYR A 24 14.47 5.75 4.51
N GLY A 25 14.97 5.51 5.73
CA GLY A 25 14.77 6.42 6.87
C GLY A 25 15.35 7.81 6.65
N THR A 26 16.50 7.92 5.96
CA THR A 26 17.14 9.21 5.62
C THR A 26 16.30 10.00 4.61
N VAL A 27 15.69 9.33 3.64
CA VAL A 27 14.76 9.96 2.70
C VAL A 27 13.54 10.50 3.45
N ILE A 28 12.97 9.72 4.38
CA ILE A 28 11.83 10.16 5.21
C ILE A 28 12.22 11.39 6.05
N ASP A 29 13.40 11.40 6.67
CA ASP A 29 13.87 12.56 7.44
C ASP A 29 13.99 13.81 6.57
N SER A 30 14.50 13.65 5.35
CA SER A 30 14.55 14.76 4.39
C SER A 30 13.16 15.28 4.04
N LEU A 31 12.19 14.39 3.80
CA LEU A 31 10.80 14.78 3.53
C LEU A 31 10.18 15.51 4.73
N ALA A 32 10.48 15.05 5.95
CA ALA A 32 9.99 15.67 7.19
C ALA A 32 10.51 17.11 7.37
N VAL A 33 11.78 17.38 7.08
CA VAL A 33 12.35 18.75 7.12
C VAL A 33 11.61 19.70 6.17
N HIS A 34 11.00 19.18 5.11
CA HIS A 34 10.21 19.96 4.15
C HIS A 34 8.70 19.91 4.41
N GLY A 35 8.26 19.30 5.53
CA GLY A 35 6.85 19.20 5.89
C GLY A 35 6.03 18.26 4.99
N ILE A 36 6.66 17.34 4.27
CA ILE A 36 6.00 16.43 3.33
C ILE A 36 5.59 15.16 4.05
N MET A 37 4.28 14.87 4.14
CA MET A 37 3.75 13.64 4.74
C MET A 37 4.11 12.40 3.92
N VAL A 38 4.31 11.28 4.61
CA VAL A 38 4.71 10.01 4.01
C VAL A 38 3.64 8.94 4.28
N VAL A 39 3.25 8.25 3.21
CA VAL A 39 2.52 6.98 3.27
C VAL A 39 3.52 5.88 2.93
N SER A 40 3.76 4.96 3.87
CA SER A 40 4.61 3.79 3.62
C SER A 40 3.77 2.70 2.97
N ASP A 41 4.18 2.21 1.81
CA ASP A 41 3.45 1.20 1.05
C ASP A 41 4.23 -0.13 0.97
N ASN A 42 3.59 -1.24 1.36
CA ASN A 42 4.10 -2.58 1.09
C ASN A 42 3.77 -2.98 -0.35
N HIS A 43 4.59 -2.54 -1.30
CA HIS A 43 4.23 -2.64 -2.71
C HIS A 43 4.32 -4.07 -3.28
N ILE A 44 5.41 -4.79 -2.98
CA ILE A 44 5.69 -6.13 -3.51
C ILE A 44 6.76 -6.82 -2.66
N SER A 45 6.77 -8.15 -2.63
CA SER A 45 7.73 -8.92 -1.80
C SER A 45 9.12 -9.07 -2.43
N GLN A 46 9.26 -8.75 -3.73
CA GLN A 46 10.53 -8.83 -4.45
C GLN A 46 10.80 -7.49 -5.16
N PRO A 47 12.06 -7.01 -5.19
CA PRO A 47 12.40 -5.74 -5.82
C PRO A 47 12.37 -5.87 -7.35
N ARG A 48 11.17 -5.75 -7.93
CA ARG A 48 10.90 -5.86 -9.37
C ARG A 48 9.68 -5.03 -9.75
N TRP A 49 9.41 -4.95 -11.06
CA TRP A 49 8.23 -4.29 -11.58
C TRP A 49 6.94 -5.05 -11.21
N CYS A 50 5.90 -4.28 -10.94
CA CYS A 50 4.52 -4.70 -10.64
C CYS A 50 3.59 -4.00 -11.64
N CYS A 51 2.42 -4.53 -12.02
CA CYS A 51 1.69 -5.64 -11.41
C CYS A 51 1.07 -6.53 -12.50
N ASP A 52 1.39 -7.82 -12.51
CA ASP A 52 0.79 -8.81 -13.44
C ASP A 52 0.09 -9.91 -12.62
N ASN A 53 -0.94 -10.54 -13.18
CA ASN A 53 -1.61 -11.70 -12.58
C ASN A 53 -0.67 -12.89 -12.36
N ASN A 54 0.37 -13.02 -13.18
CA ASN A 54 1.26 -14.19 -13.18
C ASN A 54 2.62 -13.92 -12.53
N ASP A 55 2.77 -12.77 -11.88
CA ASP A 55 4.04 -12.41 -11.28
C ASP A 55 4.30 -13.23 -9.98
N GLY A 56 3.28 -13.85 -9.38
CA GLY A 56 3.40 -14.67 -8.17
C GLY A 56 3.47 -13.87 -6.87
N ASN A 57 3.00 -12.62 -6.87
CA ASN A 57 2.88 -11.74 -5.72
C ASN A 57 1.44 -11.22 -5.50
N GLY A 58 0.47 -11.73 -6.26
CA GLY A 58 -0.87 -11.14 -6.37
C GLY A 58 -1.74 -11.34 -5.12
N PHE A 59 -1.66 -12.51 -4.48
CA PHE A 59 -2.46 -12.80 -3.30
C PHE A 59 -1.71 -13.64 -2.26
N PHE A 60 -2.24 -13.66 -1.03
CA PHE A 60 -1.70 -14.42 0.08
C PHE A 60 -1.52 -15.91 -0.28
N GLY A 61 -0.31 -16.42 -0.10
CA GLY A 61 0.05 -17.81 -0.43
C GLY A 61 0.58 -18.00 -1.86
N ASP A 62 0.62 -16.95 -2.69
CA ASP A 62 1.32 -17.03 -3.97
C ASP A 62 2.83 -17.28 -3.76
N ARG A 63 3.49 -17.72 -4.83
CA ARG A 63 4.89 -18.18 -4.84
C ARG A 63 5.87 -17.29 -4.07
N TYR A 64 5.68 -15.98 -4.11
CA TYR A 64 6.56 -14.99 -3.47
C TYR A 64 5.82 -14.15 -2.42
N PHE A 65 4.63 -14.57 -1.98
CA PHE A 65 3.83 -13.85 -1.01
C PHE A 65 3.35 -14.79 0.11
N ASP A 66 4.32 -15.21 0.94
CA ASP A 66 4.04 -15.94 2.16
C ASP A 66 3.40 -15.00 3.21
N PRO A 67 2.23 -15.34 3.78
CA PRO A 67 1.54 -14.47 4.73
C PRO A 67 2.29 -14.28 6.07
N GLN A 68 3.05 -15.27 6.53
CA GLN A 68 3.81 -15.17 7.78
C GLN A 68 5.06 -14.30 7.59
N GLU A 69 5.75 -14.46 6.47
CA GLU A 69 6.85 -13.57 6.09
C GLU A 69 6.37 -12.13 5.94
N TRP A 70 5.20 -11.93 5.31
CA TRP A 70 4.59 -10.61 5.20
C TRP A 70 4.25 -9.99 6.56
N LEU A 71 3.61 -10.73 7.47
CA LEU A 71 3.32 -10.25 8.83
C LEU A 71 4.61 -9.85 9.57
N GLN A 72 5.68 -10.62 9.41
CA GLN A 72 7.00 -10.27 9.96
C GLN A 72 7.55 -8.99 9.33
N GLY A 73 7.45 -8.86 8.00
CA GLY A 73 7.91 -7.69 7.25
C GLY A 73 7.21 -6.40 7.66
N ILE A 74 5.87 -6.40 7.73
CA ILE A 74 5.10 -5.21 8.14
C ILE A 74 5.34 -4.87 9.62
N SER A 75 5.58 -5.87 10.48
CA SER A 75 5.95 -5.66 11.89
C SER A 75 7.29 -4.91 12.01
N LEU A 76 8.31 -5.36 11.27
CA LEU A 76 9.63 -4.72 11.24
C LEU A 76 9.56 -3.30 10.66
N ALA A 77 8.76 -3.09 9.61
CA ALA A 77 8.52 -1.77 9.06
C ALA A 77 7.83 -0.85 10.08
N ALA A 78 6.75 -1.31 10.72
CA ALA A 78 6.01 -0.53 11.72
C ALA A 78 6.92 -0.14 12.91
N GLN A 79 7.76 -1.06 13.38
CA GLN A 79 8.71 -0.80 14.46
C GLN A 79 9.77 0.22 14.04
N SER A 80 10.30 0.11 12.82
CA SER A 80 11.33 1.01 12.30
C SER A 80 10.81 2.42 12.04
N LEU A 81 9.54 2.55 11.65
CA LEU A 81 8.90 3.82 11.29
C LEU A 81 8.17 4.49 12.45
N LYS A 82 7.98 3.81 13.59
CA LYS A 82 7.27 4.35 14.77
C LYS A 82 7.76 5.71 15.26
N SER A 83 9.07 5.97 15.16
CA SER A 83 9.68 7.23 15.59
C SER A 83 9.62 8.34 14.54
N LYS A 84 9.18 8.02 13.31
CA LYS A 84 9.11 8.95 12.18
C LYS A 84 7.70 9.55 12.12
N SER A 85 7.45 10.62 12.86
CA SER A 85 6.12 11.26 12.93
C SER A 85 5.56 11.73 11.59
N GLN A 86 6.42 11.92 10.58
CA GLN A 86 6.01 12.27 9.21
C GLN A 86 5.39 11.09 8.44
N VAL A 87 5.58 9.85 8.91
CA VAL A 87 4.88 8.67 8.40
C VAL A 87 3.48 8.68 9.01
N VAL A 88 2.54 9.26 8.27
CA VAL A 88 1.16 9.45 8.71
C VAL A 88 0.30 8.22 8.47
N ALA A 89 0.71 7.36 7.55
CA ALA A 89 -0.03 6.16 7.20
C ALA A 89 0.89 5.01 6.74
N MET A 90 0.43 3.78 6.91
CA MET A 90 1.09 2.57 6.44
C MET A 90 0.08 1.70 5.69
N SER A 91 0.30 1.48 4.39
CA SER A 91 -0.47 0.52 3.58
C SER A 91 0.06 -0.90 3.77
N LEU A 92 -0.90 -1.81 3.91
CA LEU A 92 -0.67 -3.22 4.19
C LEU A 92 -0.12 -4.00 2.99
N ARG A 93 -0.63 -3.74 1.77
CA ARG A 93 -0.23 -4.44 0.55
C ARG A 93 -0.84 -3.77 -0.69
N ASN A 94 -0.03 -3.40 -1.66
CA ASN A 94 -0.52 -2.85 -2.94
C ASN A 94 -1.23 -3.90 -3.83
N GLU A 95 -2.41 -3.54 -4.35
CA GLU A 95 -3.11 -4.18 -5.47
C GLU A 95 -3.23 -5.71 -5.35
N LEU A 96 -3.90 -6.19 -4.29
CA LEU A 96 -4.21 -7.62 -4.20
C LEU A 96 -5.00 -8.03 -5.45
N ARG A 97 -4.57 -9.13 -6.09
CA ARG A 97 -5.07 -9.53 -7.43
C ARG A 97 -4.89 -11.03 -7.71
N GLY A 98 -5.46 -11.48 -8.83
CA GLY A 98 -5.20 -12.78 -9.41
C GLY A 98 -6.27 -13.85 -9.12
N PRO A 99 -6.13 -15.05 -9.70
CA PRO A 99 -7.17 -16.08 -9.63
C PRO A 99 -7.34 -16.72 -8.25
N ASN A 100 -6.35 -16.57 -7.36
CA ASN A 100 -6.36 -17.14 -6.01
C ASN A 100 -7.06 -16.26 -4.97
N GLN A 101 -7.56 -15.09 -5.36
CA GLN A 101 -8.18 -14.14 -4.43
C GLN A 101 -9.43 -14.73 -3.78
N ASN A 102 -9.55 -14.50 -2.48
CA ASN A 102 -10.66 -14.96 -1.67
C ASN A 102 -10.98 -13.93 -0.59
N VAL A 103 -12.25 -13.53 -0.49
CA VAL A 103 -12.75 -12.57 0.50
C VAL A 103 -12.47 -13.03 1.93
N GLU A 104 -12.63 -14.33 2.24
CA GLU A 104 -12.38 -14.82 3.61
C GLU A 104 -10.90 -14.73 3.99
N THR A 105 -10.01 -15.10 3.06
CA THR A 105 -8.56 -14.97 3.26
C THR A 105 -8.12 -13.52 3.35
N TRP A 106 -8.74 -12.63 2.58
CA TRP A 106 -8.53 -11.18 2.68
C TRP A 106 -8.93 -10.68 4.07
N PHE A 107 -10.13 -11.02 4.56
CA PHE A 107 -10.57 -10.61 5.90
C PHE A 107 -9.62 -11.13 6.97
N GLN A 108 -9.18 -12.39 6.86
CA GLN A 108 -8.25 -12.98 7.80
C GLN A 108 -6.95 -12.18 7.88
N TYR A 109 -6.23 -12.02 6.77
CA TYR A 109 -4.89 -11.46 6.80
C TYR A 109 -4.88 -9.93 6.88
N MET A 110 -5.80 -9.24 6.22
CA MET A 110 -5.89 -7.78 6.34
C MET A 110 -6.28 -7.36 7.76
N SER A 111 -7.17 -8.09 8.43
CA SER A 111 -7.49 -7.83 9.84
C SER A 111 -6.29 -8.06 10.76
N GLN A 112 -5.51 -9.12 10.51
CA GLN A 112 -4.32 -9.43 11.30
C GLN A 112 -3.25 -8.36 11.12
N GLY A 113 -2.92 -8.01 9.87
CA GLY A 113 -1.94 -6.98 9.56
C GLY A 113 -2.35 -5.61 10.09
N ALA A 114 -3.63 -5.23 9.94
CA ALA A 114 -4.12 -3.94 10.41
C ALA A 114 -3.96 -3.77 11.92
N LYS A 115 -4.38 -4.79 12.69
CA LYS A 115 -4.23 -4.81 14.15
C LYS A 115 -2.75 -4.81 14.57
N LEU A 116 -1.91 -5.56 13.86
CA LEU A 116 -0.48 -5.65 14.14
C LEU A 116 0.23 -4.30 13.96
N ILE A 117 -0.02 -3.60 12.84
CA ILE A 117 0.54 -2.26 12.62
C ILE A 117 0.06 -1.30 13.71
N HIS A 118 -1.25 -1.25 13.99
CA HIS A 118 -1.79 -0.34 15.02
C HIS A 118 -1.22 -0.61 16.41
N GLN A 119 -1.04 -1.89 16.77
CA GLN A 119 -0.44 -2.26 18.05
C GLN A 119 1.02 -1.77 18.17
N ILE A 120 1.79 -1.85 17.09
CA ILE A 120 3.21 -1.46 17.09
C ILE A 120 3.36 0.05 16.95
N ASN A 121 2.67 0.66 15.99
CA ASN A 121 2.70 2.08 15.66
C ASN A 121 1.29 2.70 15.74
N PRO A 122 0.78 2.98 16.94
CA PRO A 122 -0.58 3.49 17.13
C PRO A 122 -0.79 4.92 16.64
N ASN A 123 0.26 5.60 16.16
CA ASN A 123 0.15 6.97 15.65
C ASN A 123 -0.21 7.01 14.16
N ALA A 124 0.11 5.95 13.40
CA ALA A 124 -0.12 5.89 11.97
C ALA A 124 -1.55 5.47 11.65
N LEU A 125 -2.10 6.00 10.56
CA LEU A 125 -3.24 5.40 9.87
C LEU A 125 -2.84 4.04 9.29
N VAL A 126 -3.75 3.08 9.30
CA VAL A 126 -3.55 1.78 8.65
C VAL A 126 -4.40 1.73 7.40
N VAL A 127 -3.73 1.66 6.26
CA VAL A 127 -4.39 1.65 4.95
C VAL A 127 -4.56 0.21 4.47
N VAL A 128 -5.78 -0.11 4.05
CA VAL A 128 -6.23 -1.44 3.70
C VAL A 128 -6.72 -1.44 2.26
N SER A 129 -5.99 -2.14 1.40
CA SER A 129 -6.27 -2.34 -0.02
C SER A 129 -7.41 -3.31 -0.29
N GLY A 130 -8.04 -3.14 -1.46
CA GLY A 130 -9.15 -3.97 -1.92
C GLY A 130 -8.73 -5.27 -2.60
N LEU A 131 -9.64 -5.81 -3.40
CA LEU A 131 -9.38 -6.93 -4.31
C LEU A 131 -9.33 -6.43 -5.76
N SER A 132 -8.97 -7.32 -6.69
CA SER A 132 -8.95 -7.02 -8.12
C SER A 132 -8.13 -5.78 -8.48
N TYR A 133 -6.86 -5.72 -8.04
CA TYR A 133 -5.99 -4.53 -8.20
C TYR A 133 -6.54 -3.30 -7.47
N ASP A 134 -7.09 -3.51 -6.27
CA ASP A 134 -7.72 -2.48 -5.44
C ASP A 134 -8.89 -1.75 -6.13
N THR A 135 -9.48 -2.37 -7.15
CA THR A 135 -10.65 -1.83 -7.87
C THR A 135 -11.97 -2.30 -7.26
N ASP A 136 -11.94 -3.27 -6.35
CA ASP A 136 -13.12 -3.84 -5.71
C ASP A 136 -13.02 -3.79 -4.18
N LEU A 137 -13.91 -2.99 -3.57
CA LEU A 137 -14.20 -2.95 -2.13
C LEU A 137 -15.67 -3.32 -1.84
N SER A 138 -16.44 -3.77 -2.84
CA SER A 138 -17.89 -3.95 -2.75
C SER A 138 -18.31 -4.98 -1.70
N PHE A 139 -17.46 -5.97 -1.43
CA PHE A 139 -17.70 -6.98 -0.40
C PHE A 139 -17.81 -6.39 1.02
N LEU A 140 -17.23 -5.20 1.25
CA LEU A 140 -17.33 -4.49 2.54
C LEU A 140 -18.74 -3.96 2.84
N LYS A 141 -19.60 -3.78 1.81
CA LYS A 141 -21.01 -3.41 2.01
C LYS A 141 -21.78 -4.48 2.78
N ASN A 142 -21.44 -5.75 2.55
CA ASN A 142 -22.10 -6.89 3.17
C ASN A 142 -21.48 -7.28 4.51
N ARG A 143 -20.21 -6.95 4.74
CA ARG A 143 -19.46 -7.34 5.92
C ARG A 143 -18.38 -6.31 6.25
N SER A 144 -18.50 -5.65 7.40
CA SER A 144 -17.40 -4.84 7.92
C SER A 144 -16.29 -5.72 8.52
N MET A 145 -15.08 -5.17 8.68
CA MET A 145 -13.97 -5.89 9.32
C MET A 145 -14.19 -6.17 10.82
N GLY A 146 -15.16 -5.50 11.46
CA GLY A 146 -15.59 -5.82 12.82
C GLY A 146 -14.65 -5.39 13.95
N PHE A 147 -13.75 -4.42 13.72
CA PHE A 147 -12.89 -3.84 14.76
C PHE A 147 -12.66 -2.34 14.52
N ASN A 148 -12.18 -1.64 15.55
CA ASN A 148 -11.80 -0.23 15.50
C ASN A 148 -10.32 -0.07 15.87
N LEU A 149 -9.60 0.79 15.16
CA LEU A 149 -8.20 1.16 15.40
C LEU A 149 -8.11 2.61 15.90
N ASP A 150 -8.96 3.00 16.85
CA ASP A 150 -9.09 4.40 17.30
C ASP A 150 -9.35 5.38 16.15
N ASN A 151 -10.24 4.99 15.22
CA ASN A 151 -10.56 5.73 13.99
C ASN A 151 -9.37 5.92 13.03
N LYS A 152 -8.40 5.00 13.05
CA LYS A 152 -7.21 5.03 12.16
C LYS A 152 -7.24 4.05 11.00
N LEU A 153 -8.35 3.36 10.77
CA LEU A 153 -8.52 2.46 9.63
C LEU A 153 -8.93 3.27 8.39
N VAL A 154 -8.22 3.08 7.27
CA VAL A 154 -8.50 3.73 5.99
C VAL A 154 -8.55 2.66 4.90
N PHE A 155 -9.55 2.72 4.02
CA PHE A 155 -9.59 1.87 2.83
C PHE A 155 -9.02 2.61 1.63
N GLU A 156 -8.28 1.91 0.77
CA GLU A 156 -7.75 2.45 -0.48
C GLU A 156 -8.34 1.73 -1.69
N ALA A 157 -8.55 2.50 -2.77
CA ALA A 157 -9.00 1.98 -4.04
C ALA A 157 -8.18 2.60 -5.18
N HIS A 158 -7.91 1.82 -6.22
CA HIS A 158 -7.17 2.23 -7.40
C HIS A 158 -8.11 2.40 -8.59
N LEU A 159 -7.90 3.48 -9.34
CA LEU A 159 -8.75 3.87 -10.45
C LEU A 159 -7.86 4.34 -11.60
N TYR A 160 -7.91 3.62 -12.69
CA TYR A 160 -7.24 3.96 -13.94
C TYR A 160 -8.29 4.24 -15.01
N SER A 161 -7.88 4.91 -16.08
CA SER A 161 -8.76 5.16 -17.22
C SER A 161 -9.33 3.88 -17.84
N PHE A 162 -8.64 2.74 -17.66
CA PHE A 162 -9.07 1.43 -18.17
C PHE A 162 -9.74 0.54 -17.11
N THR A 163 -9.86 1.00 -15.86
CA THR A 163 -10.59 0.26 -14.82
C THR A 163 -12.07 0.15 -15.20
N ASN A 164 -12.69 -1.02 -15.00
CA ASN A 164 -14.12 -1.26 -15.19
C ASN A 164 -14.71 -0.80 -16.54
N ASN A 165 -13.93 -0.93 -17.63
CA ASN A 165 -14.32 -0.47 -18.97
C ASN A 165 -14.68 1.03 -19.05
N MET A 166 -14.12 1.85 -18.16
CA MET A 166 -14.43 3.27 -18.09
C MET A 166 -13.64 4.14 -19.10
N GLY A 167 -12.92 3.53 -20.04
CA GLY A 167 -12.03 4.25 -20.99
C GLY A 167 -12.74 5.28 -21.86
N ASP A 168 -13.90 4.91 -22.38
CA ASP A 168 -14.72 5.83 -23.18
C ASP A 168 -15.29 6.95 -22.31
N PHE A 169 -15.67 6.64 -21.06
CA PHE A 169 -16.20 7.63 -20.12
C PHE A 169 -15.12 8.64 -19.70
N TRP A 170 -13.89 8.17 -19.45
CA TRP A 170 -12.72 8.99 -19.12
C TRP A 170 -12.37 9.98 -20.24
N THR A 171 -12.48 9.55 -21.49
CA THR A 171 -12.09 10.37 -22.66
C THR A 171 -13.21 11.27 -23.17
N SER A 172 -14.48 10.92 -22.91
CA SER A 172 -15.64 11.63 -23.48
C SER A 172 -16.36 12.58 -22.52
N LYS A 173 -16.07 12.55 -21.21
CA LYS A 173 -16.74 13.39 -20.20
C LYS A 173 -15.77 14.32 -19.47
N PRO A 174 -16.27 15.48 -18.96
CA PRO A 174 -15.52 16.28 -18.01
C PRO A 174 -15.08 15.47 -16.78
N LEU A 175 -13.84 15.68 -16.33
CA LEU A 175 -13.23 14.92 -15.23
C LEU A 175 -14.06 14.96 -13.94
N ASN A 176 -14.73 16.08 -13.64
CA ASN A 176 -15.59 16.22 -12.47
C ASN A 176 -16.83 15.30 -12.53
N THR A 177 -17.41 15.07 -13.70
CA THR A 177 -18.52 14.11 -13.88
C THR A 177 -18.03 12.67 -13.71
N PHE A 178 -16.82 12.37 -14.19
CA PHE A 178 -16.18 11.08 -13.97
C PHE A 178 -15.99 10.81 -12.48
N CYS A 179 -15.33 11.72 -11.75
CA CYS A 179 -15.08 11.57 -10.33
C CYS A 179 -16.37 11.42 -9.51
N ALA A 180 -17.42 12.19 -9.84
CA ALA A 180 -18.72 12.07 -9.16
C ALA A 180 -19.34 10.68 -9.34
N CYS A 181 -19.31 10.13 -10.57
CA CYS A 181 -19.84 8.79 -10.85
C CYS A 181 -19.07 7.69 -10.12
N VAL A 182 -17.74 7.81 -10.03
CA VAL A 182 -16.91 6.85 -9.31
C VAL A 182 -17.17 6.91 -7.81
N ASN A 183 -17.21 8.11 -7.23
CA ASN A 183 -17.47 8.29 -5.80
C ASN A 183 -18.84 7.70 -5.40
N GLN A 184 -19.86 7.91 -6.22
CA GLN A 184 -21.18 7.34 -5.96
C GLN A 184 -21.18 5.80 -5.89
N GLY A 185 -20.34 5.12 -6.68
CA GLY A 185 -20.20 3.67 -6.61
C GLY A 185 -19.58 3.14 -5.30
N PHE A 186 -18.81 3.96 -4.60
CA PHE A 186 -18.27 3.66 -3.27
C PHE A 186 -19.25 4.00 -2.13
N GLU A 187 -20.18 4.93 -2.35
CA GLU A 187 -21.16 5.38 -1.36
C GLU A 187 -22.47 4.58 -1.37
N ASP A 188 -22.92 4.15 -2.56
CA ASP A 188 -24.03 3.18 -2.74
C ASP A 188 -23.59 1.77 -2.31
#